data_AF-A0A0K1XDP7-F1
#
_entry.id   AF-A0A0K1XDP7-F1
#
_cell.length_a   1.000
_cell.length_b   1.000
_cell.length_c   1.000
_cell.angle_alpha   90.00
_cell.angle_beta   90.00
_cell.angle_gamma   90.00
#
_symmetry.space_group_name_H-M   'P 1'
#
loop_
_entity.id
_entity.type
_entity.pdbx_description
1 polymer ?
#
loop_
_entity_poly.entity_id
_entity_poly.type
_entity_poly.pdbx_seq_one_letter_code
_entity_poly.pdbx_strand_id
1 'polypeptide(L)'
;MQTVAVIDYGMGNLHSVAKALENVGAHRVLVSSDSQVIREADRVVFPGVGAIRDCMAEIKRLGFDQLIHEVSQDRPFLGICVGMQALFERSAENQGVEGLALFQGTVEQFQPIEELGERLKVPHMGWSQVEQTLAHPLWHLIPDQARFYFVHSFHVQAAESKQVAGRTHYGVDFAAAVAAGSRFAVQFHPEKSQQPGLQLLQNFIRWDGRY
;
A
#
# COMPACT_ATOMS: atom_id res chain seq x y z
N MET A 1 14.30 -4.44 -20.79
CA MET A 1 12.93 -4.81 -20.39
C MET A 1 12.80 -4.46 -18.91
N GLN A 2 11.73 -3.76 -18.51
CA GLN A 2 11.58 -3.32 -17.12
C GLN A 2 11.22 -4.48 -16.20
N THR A 3 11.88 -4.55 -15.05
CA THR A 3 11.72 -5.58 -14.03
C THR A 3 10.96 -5.01 -12.83
N VAL A 4 10.00 -5.77 -12.31
CA VAL A 4 9.27 -5.43 -11.08
C VAL A 4 9.60 -6.47 -10.02
N ALA A 5 10.25 -6.06 -8.93
CA ALA A 5 10.43 -6.90 -7.75
C ALA A 5 9.20 -6.80 -6.85
N VAL A 6 8.68 -7.94 -6.41
CA VAL A 6 7.71 -8.05 -5.33
C VAL A 6 8.48 -8.58 -4.12
N ILE A 7 8.61 -7.75 -3.08
CA ILE A 7 9.38 -8.11 -1.89
C ILE A 7 8.69 -9.28 -1.18
N ASP A 8 9.42 -10.38 -1.04
CA ASP A 8 9.04 -11.53 -0.24
C ASP A 8 9.82 -11.52 1.07
N TYR A 9 9.16 -11.09 2.13
CA TYR A 9 9.67 -11.23 3.50
C TYR A 9 8.87 -12.29 4.27
N GLY A 10 8.28 -13.26 3.57
CA GLY A 10 7.47 -14.34 4.17
C GLY A 10 6.03 -13.96 4.49
N MET A 11 5.62 -12.71 4.27
CA MET A 11 4.26 -12.21 4.53
C MET A 11 3.71 -11.48 3.31
N GLY A 12 2.49 -11.82 2.89
CA GLY A 12 1.80 -11.13 1.80
C GLY A 12 1.01 -12.04 0.89
N ASN A 13 0.14 -11.45 0.07
CA ASN A 13 -0.56 -12.15 -1.00
C ASN A 13 0.28 -12.15 -2.30
N LEU A 14 1.53 -12.62 -2.20
CA LEU A 14 2.57 -12.44 -3.22
C LEU A 14 2.14 -13.00 -4.58
N HIS A 15 1.53 -14.18 -4.60
CA HIS A 15 1.07 -14.83 -5.82
C HIS A 15 0.05 -13.98 -6.58
N SER A 16 -0.96 -13.45 -5.90
CA SER A 16 -2.00 -12.65 -6.57
C SER A 16 -1.44 -11.33 -7.09
N VAL A 17 -0.56 -10.68 -6.31
CA VAL A 17 0.10 -9.43 -6.72
C VAL A 17 0.96 -9.68 -7.97
N ALA A 18 1.79 -10.73 -7.95
CA ALA A 18 2.64 -11.08 -9.08
C ALA A 18 1.82 -11.38 -10.34
N LYS A 19 0.76 -12.19 -10.21
CA LYS A 19 -0.14 -12.51 -11.33
C LYS A 19 -0.86 -11.29 -11.87
N ALA A 20 -1.30 -10.37 -11.00
CA ALA A 20 -1.93 -9.14 -11.44
C ALA A 20 -0.95 -8.24 -12.22
N LEU A 21 0.31 -8.13 -11.76
CA LEU A 21 1.37 -7.39 -12.47
C LEU A 21 1.67 -7.99 -13.85
N GLU A 22 1.83 -9.31 -13.92
CA GLU A 22 2.00 -10.03 -15.21
C GLU A 22 0.83 -9.75 -16.15
N ASN A 23 -0.41 -9.83 -15.63
CA ASN A 23 -1.63 -9.63 -16.40
C ASN A 23 -1.76 -8.20 -16.97
N VAL A 24 -1.26 -7.19 -16.26
CA VAL A 24 -1.31 -5.79 -16.74
C VAL A 24 -0.14 -5.41 -17.65
N GLY A 25 0.76 -6.35 -17.93
CA GLY A 25 1.83 -6.21 -18.91
C GLY A 25 3.23 -6.02 -18.32
N ALA A 26 3.45 -6.32 -17.03
CA ALA A 26 4.80 -6.37 -16.50
C ALA A 26 5.61 -7.49 -17.18
N HIS A 27 6.71 -7.13 -17.82
CA HIS A 27 7.51 -8.07 -18.61
C HIS A 27 8.23 -9.13 -17.76
N ARG A 28 8.76 -8.72 -16.60
CA ARG A 28 9.51 -9.58 -15.70
C ARG A 28 9.14 -9.24 -14.26
N VAL A 29 8.37 -10.13 -13.63
CA VAL A 29 8.00 -10.01 -12.23
C VAL A 29 8.85 -10.98 -11.41
N LEU A 30 9.55 -10.47 -10.40
CA LEU A 30 10.43 -11.23 -9.53
C LEU A 30 9.88 -11.20 -8.11
N VAL A 31 9.29 -12.30 -7.65
CA VAL A 31 9.00 -12.49 -6.22
C VAL A 31 10.29 -12.95 -5.56
N SER A 32 10.85 -12.15 -4.65
CA SER A 32 12.18 -12.43 -4.11
C SER A 32 12.38 -11.92 -2.69
N SER A 33 13.11 -12.70 -1.91
CA SER A 33 13.70 -12.35 -0.62
C SER A 33 15.19 -12.01 -0.73
N ASP A 34 15.76 -12.01 -1.95
CA ASP A 34 17.14 -11.64 -2.19
C ASP A 34 17.27 -10.12 -2.34
N SER A 35 17.95 -9.50 -1.38
CA SER A 35 18.14 -8.05 -1.35
C SER A 35 18.86 -7.51 -2.59
N GLN A 36 19.76 -8.27 -3.22
CA GLN A 36 20.45 -7.83 -4.43
C GLN A 36 19.49 -7.81 -5.61
N VAL A 37 18.66 -8.85 -5.75
CA VAL A 37 17.62 -8.90 -6.79
C VAL A 37 16.64 -7.74 -6.66
N ILE A 38 16.25 -7.40 -5.43
CA ILE A 38 15.34 -6.26 -5.17
C ILE A 38 16.01 -4.93 -5.53
N ARG A 39 17.28 -4.73 -5.17
CA ARG A 39 18.05 -3.50 -5.51
C ARG A 39 18.27 -3.32 -7.00
N GLU A 40 18.36 -4.38 -7.78
CA GLU A 40 18.58 -4.31 -9.22
C GLU A 40 17.28 -4.12 -10.02
N ALA A 41 16.11 -4.26 -9.39
CA ALA A 41 14.82 -4.14 -10.07
C ALA A 41 14.46 -2.68 -10.39
N ASP A 42 13.88 -2.43 -11.57
CA ASP A 42 13.47 -1.09 -11.98
C ASP A 42 12.32 -0.52 -11.15
N ARG A 43 11.50 -1.39 -10.54
CA ARG A 43 10.33 -1.04 -9.72
C ARG A 43 10.18 -2.03 -8.59
N VAL A 44 9.60 -1.57 -7.48
CA VAL A 44 9.44 -2.38 -6.28
C VAL A 44 8.01 -2.32 -5.77
N VAL A 45 7.44 -3.48 -5.49
CA VAL A 45 6.17 -3.62 -4.77
C VAL A 45 6.45 -4.21 -3.40
N PHE A 46 5.96 -3.53 -2.38
CA PHE A 46 6.05 -3.93 -0.98
C PHE A 46 4.65 -4.29 -0.45
N PRO A 47 4.23 -5.55 -0.62
CA PRO A 47 2.94 -6.00 -0.12
C PRO A 47 2.99 -6.36 1.36
N GLY A 48 1.84 -6.48 2.01
CA GLY A 48 1.76 -7.08 3.34
C GLY A 48 0.35 -7.50 3.72
N VAL A 49 0.23 -8.57 4.49
CA VAL A 49 -1.02 -9.06 5.08
C VAL A 49 -0.74 -9.58 6.50
N GLY A 50 -1.75 -9.60 7.36
CA GLY A 50 -1.62 -10.07 8.74
C GLY A 50 -1.37 -8.93 9.73
N ALA A 51 -0.86 -9.27 10.92
CA ALA A 51 -0.59 -8.30 11.98
C ALA A 51 0.71 -7.54 11.71
N ILE A 52 0.68 -6.21 11.85
CA ILE A 52 1.85 -5.36 11.56
C ILE A 52 3.04 -5.67 12.47
N ARG A 53 2.79 -6.12 13.72
CA ARG A 53 3.85 -6.54 14.65
C ARG A 53 4.70 -7.65 14.05
N ASP A 54 4.05 -8.66 13.51
CA ASP A 54 4.71 -9.85 12.99
C ASP A 54 5.41 -9.51 11.66
N CYS A 55 4.78 -8.68 10.81
CA CYS A 55 5.41 -8.14 9.61
C CYS A 55 6.68 -7.33 9.93
N MET A 56 6.61 -6.37 10.86
CA MET A 56 7.76 -5.53 11.22
C MET A 56 8.87 -6.34 11.92
N ALA A 57 8.52 -7.36 12.70
CA ALA A 57 9.51 -8.27 13.27
C ALA A 57 10.29 -9.01 12.18
N GLU A 58 9.59 -9.52 11.16
CA GLU A 58 10.22 -10.25 10.05
C GLU A 58 11.03 -9.34 9.13
N ILE A 59 10.52 -8.13 8.83
CA ILE A 59 11.25 -7.08 8.11
C ILE A 59 12.58 -6.78 8.80
N LYS A 60 12.58 -6.57 10.12
CA LYS A 60 13.80 -6.31 10.89
C LYS A 60 14.72 -7.53 10.93
N ARG A 61 14.17 -8.73 11.10
CA ARG A 61 14.94 -9.98 11.12
C ARG A 61 15.72 -10.21 9.82
N LEU A 62 15.15 -9.81 8.69
CA LEU A 62 15.77 -9.95 7.36
C LEU A 62 16.62 -8.72 6.96
N GLY A 63 16.66 -7.67 7.78
CA GLY A 63 17.33 -6.40 7.44
C GLY A 63 16.65 -5.63 6.31
N PHE A 64 15.35 -5.87 6.10
CA PHE A 64 14.58 -5.26 5.02
C PHE A 64 14.11 -3.86 5.35
N ASP A 65 14.17 -3.45 6.61
CA ASP A 65 13.96 -2.06 7.00
C ASP A 65 14.91 -1.14 6.19
N GLN A 66 16.21 -1.43 6.21
CA GLN A 66 17.19 -0.67 5.45
C GLN A 66 16.98 -0.79 3.93
N LEU A 67 16.69 -2.01 3.45
CA LEU A 67 16.44 -2.25 2.03
C LEU A 67 15.24 -1.44 1.52
N ILE A 68 14.13 -1.42 2.26
CA ILE A 68 12.92 -0.67 1.90
C ILE A 68 13.21 0.83 1.90
N HIS A 69 13.95 1.33 2.89
CA HIS A 69 14.41 2.72 2.90
C HIS A 69 15.20 3.06 1.63
N GLU A 70 16.14 2.20 1.23
CA GLU A 70 16.99 2.39 0.05
C GLU A 70 16.17 2.41 -1.25
N VAL A 71 15.42 1.34 -1.54
CA VAL A 71 14.75 1.17 -2.84
C VAL A 71 13.48 2.01 -3.01
N SER A 72 13.04 2.69 -1.95
CA SER A 72 11.89 3.59 -2.00
C SER A 72 12.25 5.05 -2.31
N GLN A 73 13.53 5.40 -2.47
CA GLN A 73 13.94 6.79 -2.72
C GLN A 73 13.98 7.20 -4.19
N ASP A 74 14.32 6.27 -5.08
CA ASP A 74 14.86 6.61 -6.41
C ASP A 74 14.08 6.00 -7.59
N ARG A 75 13.13 5.11 -7.31
CA ARG A 75 12.36 4.39 -8.32
C ARG A 75 10.92 4.16 -7.87
N PRO A 76 9.99 3.85 -8.80
CA PRO A 76 8.61 3.55 -8.46
C PRO A 76 8.51 2.47 -7.38
N PHE A 77 7.93 2.85 -6.25
CA PHE A 77 7.73 2.01 -5.09
C PHE A 77 6.24 1.98 -4.73
N LEU A 78 5.64 0.79 -4.67
CA LEU A 78 4.22 0.60 -4.33
C LEU A 78 4.04 -0.19 -3.03
N GLY A 79 3.59 0.46 -1.96
CA GLY A 79 3.16 -0.20 -0.72
C GLY A 79 1.69 -0.66 -0.80
N ILE A 80 1.37 -1.87 -0.34
CA ILE A 80 -0.02 -2.41 -0.38
C ILE A 80 -0.45 -2.93 0.99
N CYS A 81 -1.61 -2.44 1.47
CA CYS A 81 -2.27 -2.84 2.71
C CYS A 81 -1.36 -2.70 3.94
N VAL A 82 -0.91 -3.80 4.56
CA VAL A 82 0.06 -3.70 5.68
C VAL A 82 1.40 -3.13 5.18
N GLY A 83 1.73 -3.34 3.91
CA GLY A 83 2.87 -2.67 3.28
C GLY A 83 2.72 -1.16 3.18
N MET A 84 1.50 -0.60 3.14
CA MET A 84 1.28 0.84 3.32
C MET A 84 1.45 1.24 4.79
N GLN A 85 0.83 0.49 5.70
CA GLN A 85 0.83 0.78 7.14
C GLN A 85 2.25 0.77 7.72
N ALA A 86 3.09 -0.17 7.31
CA ALA A 86 4.48 -0.29 7.74
C ALA A 86 5.34 0.92 7.34
N LEU A 87 4.94 1.72 6.35
CA LEU A 87 5.69 2.92 5.94
C LEU A 87 5.47 4.12 6.88
N PHE A 88 4.50 4.06 7.78
CA PHE A 88 4.23 5.11 8.77
C PHE A 88 5.12 4.97 10.00
N GLU A 89 5.10 5.99 10.87
CA GLU A 89 5.92 6.03 12.08
C GLU A 89 5.52 4.95 13.07
N ARG A 90 4.21 4.77 13.31
CA ARG A 90 3.72 3.88 14.37
C ARG A 90 2.33 3.35 14.07
N SER A 91 2.09 2.11 14.48
CA SER A 91 0.76 1.50 14.58
C SER A 91 0.35 1.28 16.02
N ALA A 92 -0.92 1.52 16.32
CA ALA A 92 -1.54 1.20 17.61
C ALA A 92 -1.80 -0.30 17.81
N GLU A 93 -1.66 -1.12 16.75
CA GLU A 93 -1.85 -2.56 16.83
C GLU A 93 -0.89 -3.20 17.86
N ASN A 94 -1.36 -4.22 18.58
CA ASN A 94 -0.59 -4.97 19.58
C ASN A 94 0.14 -4.11 20.64
N GLN A 95 -0.52 -3.07 21.17
CA GLN A 95 0.03 -2.12 22.16
C GLN A 95 1.11 -1.16 21.62
N GLY A 96 1.30 -1.12 20.29
CA GLY A 96 2.27 -0.24 19.66
C GLY A 96 3.34 -0.98 18.89
N VAL A 97 3.50 -0.62 17.61
CA VAL A 97 4.57 -1.12 16.75
C VAL A 97 5.17 0.06 15.99
N GLU A 98 6.48 0.24 16.12
CA GLU A 98 7.23 1.20 15.31
C GLU A 98 7.33 0.68 13.86
N GLY A 99 6.94 1.52 12.91
CA GLY A 99 7.07 1.27 11.48
C GLY A 99 8.41 1.77 10.92
N LEU A 100 8.42 2.09 9.63
CA LEU A 100 9.60 2.55 8.89
C LEU A 100 9.72 4.07 8.84
N ALA A 101 8.71 4.82 9.31
CA ALA A 101 8.74 6.29 9.37
C ALA A 101 9.13 6.98 8.04
N LEU A 102 8.69 6.39 6.91
CA LEU A 102 8.82 6.98 5.56
C LEU A 102 7.72 8.00 5.26
N PHE A 103 6.60 7.92 5.99
CA PHE A 103 5.51 8.88 6.03
C PHE A 103 5.21 9.27 7.48
N GLN A 104 4.75 10.51 7.70
CA GLN A 104 4.38 11.01 9.02
C GLN A 104 2.91 10.72 9.34
N GLY A 105 2.65 10.25 10.56
CA GLY A 105 1.32 9.88 11.02
C GLY A 105 1.26 8.49 11.62
N THR A 106 0.06 8.09 12.02
CA THR A 106 -0.16 6.85 12.78
C THR A 106 -1.17 5.93 12.11
N VAL A 107 -1.07 4.65 12.45
CA VAL A 107 -2.02 3.61 12.04
C VAL A 107 -2.89 3.27 13.24
N GLU A 108 -4.16 3.66 13.19
CA GLU A 108 -5.10 3.59 14.30
C GLU A 108 -6.13 2.48 14.10
N GLN A 109 -6.63 1.91 15.19
CA GLN A 109 -7.69 0.91 15.12
C GLN A 109 -9.04 1.59 14.87
N PHE A 110 -9.86 1.04 13.97
CA PHE A 110 -11.27 1.41 13.90
C PHE A 110 -11.94 1.16 15.25
N GLN A 111 -12.44 2.22 15.87
CA GLN A 111 -13.27 2.09 17.04
C GLN A 111 -14.67 1.60 16.64
N PRO A 112 -15.44 0.99 17.56
CA PRO A 112 -16.86 0.76 17.32
C PRO A 112 -17.55 2.10 17.00
N ILE A 113 -18.00 2.26 15.76
CA ILE A 113 -18.66 3.48 15.27
C ILE A 113 -20.05 3.12 14.79
N GLU A 114 -21.01 3.99 15.09
CA GLU A 114 -22.36 3.96 14.51
C GLU A 114 -22.47 5.06 13.44
N GLU A 115 -22.93 4.69 12.26
CA GLU A 115 -23.14 5.60 11.13
C GLU A 115 -24.51 5.30 10.52
N LEU A 116 -25.30 6.35 10.29
CA LEU A 116 -26.67 6.24 9.75
C LEU A 116 -27.59 5.27 10.53
N GLY A 117 -27.36 5.10 11.84
CA GLY A 117 -28.14 4.22 12.71
C GLY A 117 -27.72 2.74 12.66
N GLU A 118 -26.62 2.41 11.97
CA GLU A 118 -26.05 1.06 11.94
C GLU A 118 -24.66 1.02 12.57
N ARG A 119 -24.39 -0.05 13.32
CA ARG A 119 -23.05 -0.31 13.84
C ARG A 119 -22.17 -0.87 12.73
N LEU A 120 -21.11 -0.14 12.40
CA LEU A 120 -20.14 -0.58 11.39
C LEU A 120 -19.34 -1.79 11.89
N LYS A 121 -19.17 -2.78 11.02
CA LYS A 121 -18.40 -4.00 11.32
C LYS A 121 -16.90 -3.72 11.21
N VAL A 122 -16.10 -4.33 12.09
CA VAL A 122 -14.64 -4.32 12.02
C VAL A 122 -14.17 -5.77 11.86
N PRO A 123 -13.34 -6.10 10.86
CA PRO A 123 -12.66 -5.21 9.91
C PRO A 123 -13.59 -4.49 8.94
N HIS A 124 -13.17 -3.30 8.47
CA HIS A 124 -13.71 -2.68 7.26
C HIS A 124 -13.41 -3.63 6.09
N MET A 125 -14.44 -4.28 5.58
CA MET A 125 -14.34 -5.31 4.54
C MET A 125 -15.38 -5.08 3.47
N GLY A 126 -14.94 -4.84 2.24
CA GLY A 126 -15.82 -4.60 1.11
C GLY A 126 -15.31 -3.54 0.14
N TRP A 127 -16.22 -3.01 -0.66
CA TRP A 127 -15.92 -2.06 -1.72
C TRP A 127 -16.27 -0.65 -1.30
N SER A 128 -15.28 0.24 -1.20
CA SER A 128 -15.46 1.64 -0.81
C SER A 128 -14.92 2.58 -1.88
N GLN A 129 -15.56 3.74 -2.02
CA GLN A 129 -15.15 4.76 -2.99
C GLN A 129 -13.89 5.45 -2.49
N VAL A 130 -12.98 5.76 -3.42
CA VAL A 130 -11.78 6.53 -3.11
C VAL A 130 -11.85 7.87 -3.85
N GLU A 131 -11.94 8.93 -3.07
CA GLU A 131 -11.80 10.32 -3.53
C GLU A 131 -10.32 10.58 -3.82
N GLN A 132 -10.01 11.06 -5.01
CA GLN A 132 -8.66 11.43 -5.42
C GLN A 132 -8.34 12.85 -4.93
N THR A 133 -7.47 12.97 -3.93
CA THR A 133 -7.13 14.25 -3.29
C THR A 133 -5.86 14.91 -3.84
N LEU A 134 -5.13 14.18 -4.69
CA LEU A 134 -3.88 14.60 -5.32
C LEU A 134 -3.85 14.12 -6.76
N ALA A 135 -3.50 15.01 -7.69
CA ALA A 135 -3.20 14.60 -9.06
C ALA A 135 -1.93 13.73 -9.05
N HIS A 136 -2.05 12.48 -9.50
CA HIS A 136 -0.94 11.52 -9.52
C HIS A 136 -1.05 10.59 -10.73
N PRO A 137 0.06 10.19 -11.39
CA PRO A 137 0.03 9.27 -12.54
C PRO A 137 -0.70 7.95 -12.27
N LEU A 138 -0.71 7.48 -11.03
CA LEU A 138 -1.37 6.22 -10.65
C LEU A 138 -2.90 6.30 -10.72
N TRP A 139 -3.48 7.49 -10.76
CA TRP A 139 -4.90 7.70 -11.00
C TRP A 139 -5.29 7.80 -12.47
N HIS A 140 -4.33 7.74 -13.40
CA HIS A 140 -4.61 7.86 -14.83
C HIS A 140 -5.66 6.83 -15.31
N LEU A 141 -6.70 7.31 -16.01
CA LEU A 141 -7.83 6.49 -16.48
C LEU A 141 -8.62 5.77 -15.38
N ILE A 142 -8.49 6.21 -14.12
CA ILE A 142 -9.34 5.79 -13.02
C ILE A 142 -10.28 6.95 -12.70
N PRO A 143 -11.60 6.79 -12.86
CA PRO A 143 -12.55 7.82 -12.46
C PRO A 143 -12.39 8.16 -10.98
N ASP A 144 -12.56 9.43 -10.63
CA ASP A 144 -12.68 9.82 -9.23
C ASP A 144 -13.87 9.08 -8.57
N GLN A 145 -13.75 8.78 -7.28
CA GLN A 145 -14.72 7.99 -6.52
C GLN A 145 -14.94 6.55 -7.04
N ALA A 146 -13.99 6.01 -7.81
CA ALA A 146 -13.97 4.60 -8.16
C ALA A 146 -13.88 3.72 -6.89
N ARG A 147 -14.48 2.52 -6.95
CA ARG A 147 -14.51 1.61 -5.82
C ARG A 147 -13.33 0.65 -5.83
N PHE A 148 -12.70 0.50 -4.67
CA PHE A 148 -11.63 -0.46 -4.43
C PHE A 148 -11.99 -1.41 -3.29
N TYR A 149 -11.38 -2.59 -3.27
CA TYR A 149 -11.62 -3.61 -2.26
C TYR A 149 -10.70 -3.43 -1.04
N PHE A 150 -11.30 -3.27 0.13
CA PHE A 150 -10.65 -3.11 1.43
C PHE A 150 -10.89 -4.34 2.32
N VAL A 151 -9.90 -4.65 3.16
CA VAL A 151 -10.02 -5.63 4.25
C VAL A 151 -9.00 -5.31 5.34
N HIS A 152 -9.39 -4.51 6.33
CA HIS A 152 -8.48 -4.06 7.39
C HIS A 152 -9.23 -3.62 8.67
N SER A 153 -8.61 -3.81 9.82
CA SER A 153 -9.11 -3.32 11.12
C SER A 153 -8.44 -2.02 11.59
N PHE A 154 -7.37 -1.62 10.91
CA PHE A 154 -6.56 -0.45 11.23
C PHE A 154 -6.44 0.46 10.01
N HIS A 155 -6.44 1.77 10.20
CA HIS A 155 -6.40 2.75 9.13
C HIS A 155 -5.35 3.83 9.39
N VAL A 156 -4.85 4.44 8.32
CA VAL A 156 -3.85 5.51 8.42
C VAL A 156 -4.53 6.85 8.72
N GLN A 157 -4.04 7.51 9.77
CA GLN A 157 -4.26 8.92 10.07
C GLN A 157 -2.97 9.68 9.72
N ALA A 158 -2.94 10.23 8.51
CA ALA A 158 -1.77 10.91 7.97
C ALA A 158 -1.62 12.30 8.63
N ALA A 159 -0.42 12.65 9.11
CA ALA A 159 -0.20 13.93 9.80
C ALA A 159 -0.29 15.14 8.86
N GLU A 160 0.19 14.99 7.63
CA GLU A 160 0.17 16.03 6.61
C GLU A 160 -0.84 15.70 5.50
N SER A 161 -1.77 16.62 5.18
CA SER A 161 -2.76 16.42 4.12
C SER A 161 -2.13 16.30 2.73
N LYS A 162 -1.00 16.98 2.49
CA LYS A 162 -0.28 16.96 1.19
C LYS A 162 0.26 15.58 0.80
N GLN A 163 0.39 14.65 1.75
CA GLN A 163 0.84 13.28 1.47
C GLN A 163 -0.32 12.35 1.11
N VAL A 164 -1.57 12.75 1.32
CA VAL A 164 -2.76 11.94 1.05
C VAL A 164 -3.11 12.06 -0.43
N ALA A 165 -2.95 10.97 -1.17
CA ALA A 165 -3.24 10.90 -2.59
C ALA A 165 -4.68 10.46 -2.88
N GLY A 166 -5.31 9.77 -1.94
CA GLY A 166 -6.72 9.48 -1.97
C GLY A 166 -7.29 9.21 -0.59
N ARG A 167 -8.55 9.59 -0.39
CA ARG A 167 -9.30 9.47 0.86
C ARG A 167 -10.51 8.57 0.67
N THR A 168 -10.92 7.89 1.73
CA THR A 168 -12.18 7.15 1.81
C THR A 168 -12.81 7.40 3.17
N HIS A 169 -14.11 7.13 3.28
CA HIS A 169 -14.86 7.21 4.52
C HIS A 169 -15.37 5.82 4.94
N TYR A 170 -15.26 5.50 6.23
CA TYR A 170 -15.93 4.37 6.87
C TYR A 170 -16.05 4.63 8.38
N GLY A 171 -17.10 5.34 8.81
CA GLY A 171 -17.24 5.87 10.18
C GLY A 171 -16.30 7.02 10.51
N VAL A 172 -15.11 7.00 9.91
CA VAL A 172 -14.06 8.01 9.98
C VAL A 172 -13.41 8.16 8.61
N ASP A 173 -12.95 9.38 8.31
CA ASP A 173 -12.10 9.64 7.14
C ASP A 173 -10.69 9.09 7.39
N PHE A 174 -10.14 8.40 6.40
CA PHE A 174 -8.76 7.92 6.46
C PHE A 174 -8.08 7.95 5.10
N ALA A 175 -6.74 7.89 5.11
CA ALA A 175 -5.95 7.85 3.90
C ALA A 175 -6.10 6.47 3.23
N ALA A 176 -6.77 6.43 2.07
CA ALA A 176 -6.88 5.24 1.23
C ALA A 176 -5.62 5.05 0.37
N ALA A 177 -4.98 6.15 0.00
CA ALA A 177 -3.72 6.17 -0.73
C ALA A 177 -2.86 7.35 -0.30
N VAL A 178 -1.53 7.17 -0.30
CA VAL A 178 -0.54 8.20 0.05
C VAL A 178 0.58 8.23 -0.98
N ALA A 179 1.20 9.39 -1.16
CA ALA A 179 2.29 9.58 -2.10
C ALA A 179 3.35 10.53 -1.55
N ALA A 180 4.63 10.24 -1.82
CA ALA A 180 5.75 11.15 -1.55
C ALA A 180 6.97 10.76 -2.40
N GLY A 181 7.40 11.64 -3.32
CA GLY A 181 8.52 11.34 -4.22
C GLY A 181 8.19 10.14 -5.12
N SER A 182 9.06 9.12 -5.15
CA SER A 182 8.84 7.91 -5.95
C SER A 182 7.97 6.85 -5.25
N ARG A 183 7.37 7.18 -4.11
CA ARG A 183 6.53 6.29 -3.30
C ARG A 183 5.07 6.57 -3.56
N PHE A 184 4.31 5.49 -3.77
CA PHE A 184 2.87 5.47 -3.66
C PHE A 184 2.48 4.28 -2.80
N ALA A 185 1.46 4.42 -1.95
CA ALA A 185 1.00 3.31 -1.14
C ALA A 185 -0.51 3.34 -1.01
N VAL A 186 -1.14 2.17 -0.98
CA VAL A 186 -2.60 2.00 -0.96
C VAL A 186 -3.02 1.07 0.16
N GLN A 187 -4.13 1.42 0.83
CA GLN A 187 -4.70 0.61 1.91
C GLN A 187 -5.57 -0.52 1.35
N PHE A 188 -6.20 -0.27 0.20
CA PHE A 188 -6.96 -1.28 -0.54
C PHE A 188 -6.04 -2.26 -1.28
N HIS A 189 -6.62 -3.35 -1.78
CA HIS A 189 -5.94 -4.40 -2.52
C HIS A 189 -6.17 -4.22 -4.04
N PRO A 190 -5.28 -3.56 -4.79
CA PRO A 190 -5.47 -3.34 -6.22
C PRO A 190 -5.55 -4.67 -6.98
N GLU A 191 -4.86 -5.72 -6.53
CA GLU A 191 -4.92 -7.06 -7.11
C GLU A 191 -6.28 -7.74 -6.93
N LYS A 192 -7.15 -7.21 -6.04
CA LYS A 192 -8.52 -7.68 -5.78
C LYS A 192 -9.59 -6.69 -6.23
N SER A 193 -9.19 -5.53 -6.76
CA SER A 193 -10.09 -4.40 -7.04
C SER A 193 -10.57 -4.33 -8.50
N GLN A 194 -10.62 -5.47 -9.19
CA GLN A 194 -11.10 -5.58 -10.59
C GLN A 194 -10.48 -4.52 -11.52
N GLN A 195 -11.26 -3.91 -12.42
CA GLN A 195 -10.78 -2.98 -13.44
C GLN A 195 -10.06 -1.76 -12.84
N PRO A 196 -10.59 -1.03 -11.83
CA PRO A 196 -9.84 0.07 -11.20
C PRO A 196 -8.51 -0.37 -10.60
N GLY A 197 -8.48 -1.54 -9.95
CA GLY A 197 -7.26 -2.11 -9.37
C GLY A 197 -6.21 -2.47 -10.42
N LEU A 198 -6.62 -3.15 -11.49
CA LEU A 198 -5.73 -3.50 -12.60
C LEU A 198 -5.24 -2.25 -13.35
N GLN A 199 -6.08 -1.23 -13.52
CA GLN A 199 -5.66 0.04 -14.11
C GLN A 199 -4.60 0.73 -13.25
N LEU A 200 -4.74 0.73 -11.93
CA LEU A 200 -3.73 1.30 -11.02
C LEU A 200 -2.39 0.57 -11.13
N LEU A 201 -2.40 -0.76 -11.19
CA LEU A 201 -1.18 -1.56 -11.41
C LEU A 201 -0.58 -1.31 -12.80
N GLN A 202 -1.41 -1.14 -13.83
CA GLN A 202 -0.94 -0.77 -15.16
C GLN A 202 -0.27 0.61 -15.16
N ASN A 203 -0.83 1.57 -14.43
CA ASN A 203 -0.23 2.89 -14.29
C ASN A 203 1.10 2.80 -13.54
N PHE A 204 1.17 1.99 -12.49
CA PHE A 204 2.41 1.77 -11.73
C PHE A 204 3.55 1.22 -12.60
N ILE A 205 3.30 0.21 -13.45
CA ILE A 205 4.35 -0.34 -14.30
C ILE A 205 4.84 0.65 -15.38
N ARG A 206 4.05 1.68 -15.70
CA ARG A 206 4.40 2.75 -16.65
C ARG A 206 5.00 3.98 -15.99
N TRP A 207 4.83 4.12 -14.67
CA TRP A 207 5.31 5.27 -13.91
C TRP A 207 6.84 5.29 -13.85
N ASP A 208 7.41 6.49 -13.87
CA ASP A 208 8.86 6.76 -13.81
C ASP A 208 9.33 7.24 -12.43
N GLY A 209 8.42 7.35 -11.45
CA GLY A 209 8.70 7.74 -10.08
C GLY A 209 8.52 9.23 -9.79
N ARG A 210 7.93 10.01 -10.72
CA ARG A 210 7.72 11.47 -10.57
C ARG A 210 6.24 11.84 -10.68
N TYR A 211 5.80 12.85 -9.93
CA TYR A 211 4.46 13.43 -10.02
C TYR A 211 4.44 14.91 -9.60
#